data_AF-A0A5N7B2N4-F1
#
_entry.id   AF-A0A5N7B2N4-F1
#
_cell.length_a   1.000
_cell.length_b   1.000
_cell.length_c   1.000
_cell.angle_alpha   90.00
_cell.angle_beta   90.00
_cell.angle_gamma   90.00
#
_symmetry.space_group_name_H-M   'P 1'
#
loop_
_entity.id
_entity.type
_entity.pdbx_description
1 polymer ?
#
loop_
_entity_poly.entity_id
_entity_poly.type
_entity_poly.pdbx_seq_one_letter_code
_entity_poly.pdbx_strand_id
1 'polypeptide(L)'
;MPHAPDYDGHLINVYGIPKRALLEALLQDASIIYEGMDNLPPSINMDIAWDAYEMAKLLNQGLWDVCGRVLHIDISPHYITPKAYGSYNGEGSCVSIVAKLRELYPLDSHEKSGEMSGLSSSG
;
A
#
# COMPACT_ATOMS: atom_id res chain seq x y z
N MET A 1 -21.44 -7.35 15.06
CA MET A 1 -21.23 -6.29 16.05
C MET A 1 -20.39 -5.19 15.41
N PRO A 2 -20.88 -3.95 15.23
CA PRO A 2 -20.09 -2.88 14.65
C PRO A 2 -19.57 -1.98 15.77
N HIS A 3 -18.32 -2.17 16.17
CA HIS A 3 -17.59 -1.19 16.96
C HIS A 3 -16.13 -1.17 16.51
N ALA A 4 -15.75 -0.09 15.82
CA ALA A 4 -14.68 0.80 16.24
C ALA A 4 -14.59 2.02 15.31
N PRO A 5 -15.11 3.20 15.70
CA PRO A 5 -14.54 4.47 15.27
C PRO A 5 -13.56 4.95 16.35
N ASP A 6 -12.27 5.01 15.97
CA ASP A 6 -11.26 6.02 16.34
C ASP A 6 -9.86 5.46 16.02
N TYR A 7 -9.28 5.86 14.90
CA TYR A 7 -7.87 5.58 14.57
C TYR A 7 -7.18 6.86 14.07
N ASP A 8 -6.13 7.31 14.78
CA ASP A 8 -5.63 8.69 14.77
C ASP A 8 -4.27 8.92 14.09
N GLY A 9 -3.72 7.98 13.32
CA GLY A 9 -2.46 8.28 12.64
C GLY A 9 -1.79 7.07 11.96
N HIS A 10 -1.47 7.10 10.67
CA HIS A 10 -1.78 8.04 9.61
C HIS A 10 -2.17 7.18 8.41
N LEU A 11 -3.33 7.45 7.81
CA LEU A 11 -3.65 6.86 6.51
C LEU A 11 -2.53 7.25 5.54
N ILE A 12 -1.97 6.26 4.85
CA ILE A 12 -0.94 6.50 3.86
C ILE A 12 -1.59 6.63 2.48
N ASN A 13 -1.33 7.73 1.80
CA ASN A 13 -1.77 7.94 0.43
C ASN A 13 -0.92 7.09 -0.54
N VAL A 14 -1.57 6.11 -1.17
CA VAL A 14 -0.99 5.24 -2.20
C VAL A 14 -1.63 5.45 -3.57
N TYR A 15 -2.37 6.54 -3.76
CA TYR A 15 -2.85 6.98 -5.07
C TYR A 15 -1.68 7.13 -6.05
N GLY A 16 -1.90 6.75 -7.31
CA GLY A 16 -0.89 6.79 -8.38
C GLY A 16 0.17 5.68 -8.34
N ILE A 17 0.31 4.94 -7.23
CA ILE A 17 1.23 3.80 -7.14
C ILE A 17 0.53 2.55 -7.71
N PRO A 18 1.13 1.84 -8.69
CA PRO A 18 0.58 0.57 -9.16
C PRO A 18 0.44 -0.44 -8.02
N LYS A 19 -0.75 -1.02 -7.84
CA LYS A 19 -1.02 -1.95 -6.74
C LYS A 19 -0.10 -3.17 -6.74
N ARG A 20 0.29 -3.64 -7.92
CA ARG A 20 1.24 -4.76 -8.07
C ARG A 20 2.64 -4.41 -7.57
N ALA A 21 3.11 -3.19 -7.82
CA ALA A 21 4.39 -2.70 -7.31
C ALA A 21 4.37 -2.48 -5.79
N LEU A 22 3.25 -1.93 -5.27
CA LEU A 22 3.06 -1.79 -3.82
C LEU A 22 3.04 -3.16 -3.13
N LEU A 23 2.32 -4.13 -3.68
CA LEU A 23 2.26 -5.49 -3.16
C LEU A 23 3.63 -6.16 -3.13
N GLU A 24 4.38 -6.04 -4.23
CA GLU A 24 5.73 -6.59 -4.33
C GLU A 24 6.67 -6.01 -3.27
N ALA A 25 6.68 -4.68 -3.12
CA ALA A 25 7.53 -4.02 -2.14
C ALA A 25 7.17 -4.40 -0.69
N LEU A 26 5.87 -4.51 -0.38
CA LEU A 26 5.40 -4.97 0.93
C LEU A 26 5.82 -6.41 1.22
N LEU A 27 5.80 -7.29 0.22
CA LEU A 27 6.25 -8.68 0.34
C LEU A 27 7.76 -8.80 0.50
N GLN A 28 8.54 -7.94 -0.17
CA GLN A 28 10.00 -7.95 -0.04
C GLN A 28 10.46 -7.56 1.38
N ASP A 29 9.72 -6.68 2.05
CA ASP A 29 10.03 -6.19 3.39
C ASP A 29 9.40 -7.04 4.51
N ALA A 30 8.32 -7.78 4.23
CA ALA A 30 7.56 -8.50 5.24
C ALA A 30 8.32 -9.67 5.88
N SER A 31 8.09 -9.81 7.19
CA SER A 31 8.53 -10.92 8.03
C SER A 31 7.97 -12.26 7.52
N ILE A 32 8.77 -13.31 7.70
CA ILE A 32 8.47 -14.67 7.24
C ILE A 32 7.72 -15.42 8.35
N ILE A 33 6.67 -16.17 7.99
CA ILE A 33 5.76 -16.86 8.93
C ILE A 33 6.41 -18.10 9.58
N TYR A 34 7.54 -18.58 9.07
CA TYR A 34 8.18 -19.82 9.52
C TYR A 34 9.67 -19.63 9.84
N GLU A 35 10.02 -19.84 11.11
CA GLU A 35 11.37 -20.05 11.61
C GLU A 35 11.60 -21.56 11.84
N GLY A 36 11.99 -22.28 10.78
CA GLY A 36 12.51 -23.64 10.90
C GLY A 36 13.93 -23.67 10.35
N MET A 37 14.88 -24.24 11.10
CA MET A 37 16.34 -24.02 11.00
C MET A 37 17.00 -24.18 9.62
N ASP A 38 16.34 -24.73 8.60
CA ASP A 38 16.94 -25.04 7.30
C ASP A 38 16.14 -24.58 6.06
N ASN A 39 14.95 -23.98 6.22
CA ASN A 39 14.12 -23.60 5.07
C ASN A 39 14.17 -22.09 4.86
N LEU A 40 14.87 -21.68 3.80
CA LEU A 40 14.74 -20.33 3.25
C LEU A 40 13.26 -19.99 3.03
N PRO A 41 12.86 -18.72 3.21
CA PRO A 41 11.51 -18.31 2.88
C PRO A 41 11.15 -18.71 1.44
N PRO A 42 9.91 -19.12 1.17
CA PRO A 42 9.46 -19.34 -0.19
C PRO A 42 9.78 -18.10 -1.03
N SER A 43 10.28 -18.32 -2.25
CA SER A 43 10.47 -17.25 -3.22
C SER A 43 9.16 -16.49 -3.42
N ILE A 44 9.22 -15.17 -3.55
CA ILE A 44 8.05 -14.37 -3.88
C ILE A 44 7.63 -14.73 -5.31
N ASN A 45 6.43 -15.27 -5.46
CA ASN A 45 5.79 -15.46 -6.76
C ASN A 45 4.72 -14.37 -6.92
N MET A 46 5.00 -13.38 -7.76
CA MET A 46 4.11 -12.23 -7.92
C MET A 46 2.80 -12.55 -8.64
N ASP A 47 2.71 -13.64 -9.40
CA ASP A 47 1.44 -14.07 -9.99
C ASP A 47 0.52 -14.64 -8.91
N ILE A 48 1.05 -15.54 -8.06
CA ILE A 48 0.30 -16.08 -6.91
C ILE A 48 -0.10 -14.97 -5.94
N ALA A 49 0.81 -14.04 -5.65
CA ALA A 49 0.51 -12.91 -4.76
C ALA A 49 -0.59 -12.01 -5.35
N TRP A 50 -0.55 -11.77 -6.66
CA TRP A 50 -1.54 -10.95 -7.34
C TRP A 50 -2.92 -11.62 -7.36
N ASP A 51 -2.98 -12.92 -7.60
CA ASP A 51 -4.23 -13.69 -7.51
C ASP A 51 -4.84 -13.62 -6.10
N ALA A 52 -4.00 -13.74 -5.06
CA ALA A 52 -4.44 -13.59 -3.68
C ALA A 52 -5.00 -12.18 -3.41
N TYR A 53 -4.37 -11.14 -3.95
CA TYR A 53 -4.86 -9.77 -3.86
C TYR A 53 -6.22 -9.59 -4.56
N GLU A 54 -6.39 -10.06 -5.79
CA GLU A 54 -7.67 -9.94 -6.49
C GLU A 54 -8.79 -10.71 -5.77
N MET A 55 -8.50 -11.89 -5.22
CA MET A 55 -9.44 -12.64 -4.41
C MET A 55 -9.83 -11.90 -3.11
N ALA A 56 -8.85 -11.35 -2.39
CA ALA A 56 -9.11 -10.58 -1.16
C ALA A 56 -9.96 -9.34 -1.44
N LYS A 57 -9.65 -8.63 -2.53
CA LYS A 57 -10.42 -7.47 -3.00
C LYS A 57 -11.87 -7.83 -3.33
N LEU A 58 -12.11 -8.94 -4.04
CA LEU A 58 -13.46 -9.42 -4.37
C LEU A 58 -14.27 -9.75 -3.10
N LEU A 59 -13.61 -10.21 -2.05
CA LEU A 59 -14.21 -10.54 -0.77
C LEU A 59 -14.29 -9.34 0.20
N ASN A 60 -13.80 -8.16 -0.21
CA ASN A 60 -13.67 -6.97 0.62
C ASN A 60 -12.88 -7.25 1.92
N GLN A 61 -11.74 -7.93 1.76
CA GLN A 61 -10.82 -8.32 2.83
C GLN A 61 -9.40 -7.82 2.54
N GLY A 62 -8.61 -7.64 3.61
CA GLY A 62 -7.18 -7.37 3.49
C GLY A 62 -6.36 -8.63 3.22
N LEU A 63 -5.11 -8.45 2.82
CA LEU A 63 -4.13 -9.51 2.70
C LEU A 63 -3.56 -9.85 4.08
N TRP A 64 -3.57 -11.12 4.47
CA TRP A 64 -3.04 -11.58 5.75
C TRP A 64 -1.69 -12.24 5.55
N ASP A 65 -1.69 -13.46 5.00
CA ASP A 65 -0.48 -14.24 4.74
C ASP A 65 -0.34 -14.50 3.23
N VAL A 66 0.76 -14.06 2.64
CA VAL A 66 1.00 -14.19 1.20
C VAL A 66 2.43 -14.63 0.96
N CYS A 67 2.62 -15.68 0.16
CA CYS A 67 3.94 -16.25 -0.15
C CYS A 67 4.82 -16.50 1.10
N GLY A 68 4.21 -16.99 2.19
CA GLY A 68 4.90 -17.29 3.45
C GLY A 68 5.30 -16.07 4.28
N ARG A 69 4.69 -14.90 4.03
CA ARG A 69 4.99 -13.63 4.70
C ARG A 69 3.75 -12.98 5.29
N VAL A 70 3.91 -12.27 6.40
CA VAL A 70 2.83 -11.58 7.12
C VAL A 70 2.65 -10.17 6.55
N LEU A 71 1.49 -9.90 5.94
CA LEU A 71 1.14 -8.58 5.41
C LEU A 71 0.14 -7.84 6.32
N HIS A 72 -0.99 -8.45 6.65
CA HIS A 72 -2.05 -7.83 7.47
C HIS A 72 -2.42 -6.40 7.01
N ILE A 73 -2.70 -6.23 5.72
CA ILE A 73 -2.97 -4.92 5.12
C ILE A 73 -3.94 -5.02 3.95
N ASP A 74 -4.87 -4.07 3.87
CA ASP A 74 -5.70 -3.87 2.68
C ASP A 74 -5.09 -2.76 1.83
N ILE A 75 -4.64 -3.11 0.62
CA ILE A 75 -4.07 -2.18 -0.35
C ILE A 75 -5.04 -1.80 -1.45
N SER A 76 -6.29 -2.28 -1.44
CA SER A 76 -7.28 -1.95 -2.47
C SER A 76 -7.65 -0.45 -2.51
N PRO A 77 -7.78 0.28 -1.38
CA PRO A 77 -8.14 1.70 -1.40
C PRO A 77 -6.95 2.60 -1.77
N HIS A 78 -7.21 3.88 -2.00
CA HIS A 78 -6.15 4.89 -2.22
C HIS A 78 -5.47 5.35 -0.93
N TYR A 79 -6.12 5.15 0.21
CA TYR A 79 -5.62 5.47 1.53
C TYR A 79 -5.63 4.21 2.37
N ILE A 80 -4.46 3.80 2.86
CA ILE A 80 -4.30 2.51 3.54
C ILE A 80 -3.90 2.73 4.99
N THR A 81 -4.27 1.78 5.85
CA THR A 81 -3.93 1.80 7.27
C THR A 81 -2.68 0.95 7.51
N PRO A 82 -1.54 1.54 7.90
CA PRO A 82 -0.28 0.79 8.05
C PRO A 82 -0.15 0.03 9.37
N LYS A 83 -1.04 0.28 10.34
CA LYS A 83 -0.86 -0.17 11.73
C LYS A 83 -0.62 -1.67 11.85
N ALA A 84 -1.50 -2.46 11.24
CA ALA A 84 -1.46 -3.91 11.36
C ALA A 84 -0.23 -4.48 10.65
N TYR A 85 0.13 -4.00 9.47
CA TYR A 85 1.40 -4.35 8.83
C TYR A 85 2.59 -4.03 9.74
N GLY A 86 2.65 -2.81 10.29
CA GLY A 86 3.76 -2.35 11.13
C GLY A 86 3.91 -3.15 12.42
N SER A 87 2.83 -3.66 13.02
CA SER A 87 2.95 -4.48 14.23
C SER A 87 3.67 -5.81 14.03
N TYR A 88 3.76 -6.32 12.79
CA TYR A 88 4.47 -7.57 12.46
C TYR A 88 5.79 -7.34 11.71
N ASN A 89 5.91 -6.23 10.98
CA ASN A 89 7.03 -5.96 10.06
C ASN A 89 7.89 -4.76 10.48
N GLY A 90 7.62 -4.20 11.66
CA GLY A 90 8.30 -3.01 12.18
C GLY A 90 7.47 -1.74 12.02
N GLU A 91 7.42 -0.95 13.08
CA GLU A 91 6.71 0.32 13.08
C GLU A 91 7.33 1.29 12.05
N GLY A 92 6.50 1.88 11.20
CA GLY A 92 6.96 2.79 10.14
C GLY A 92 7.46 2.12 8.85
N SER A 93 7.56 0.79 8.78
CA SER A 93 8.04 0.09 7.57
C SER A 93 7.15 0.37 6.34
N CYS A 94 5.82 0.28 6.50
CA CYS A 94 4.89 0.60 5.42
C CYS A 94 5.01 2.05 4.92
N VAL A 95 5.26 3.01 5.82
CA VAL A 95 5.48 4.42 5.46
C VAL A 95 6.75 4.56 4.63
N SER A 96 7.82 3.90 5.06
CA SER A 96 9.12 3.92 4.38
C SER A 96 9.05 3.30 2.97
N ILE A 97 8.30 2.19 2.82
CA ILE A 97 8.05 1.57 1.52
C ILE A 97 7.32 2.52 0.58
N VAL A 98 6.23 3.13 1.05
CA VAL A 98 5.47 4.07 0.23
C VAL A 98 6.29 5.30 -0.13
N ALA A 99 7.13 5.81 0.79
CA ALA A 99 8.04 6.92 0.51
C ALA A 99 9.02 6.58 -0.63
N LYS A 100 9.65 5.40 -0.60
CA LYS A 100 10.54 4.93 -1.68
C LYS A 100 9.80 4.78 -3.00
N LEU A 101 8.60 4.18 -3.00
CA LEU A 101 7.79 4.07 -4.21
C LEU A 101 7.36 5.44 -4.74
N ARG A 102 7.19 6.43 -3.87
CA ARG A 102 6.82 7.79 -4.26
C ARG A 102 7.93 8.51 -5.04
N GLU A 103 9.18 8.11 -4.86
CA GLU A 103 10.31 8.59 -5.70
C GLU A 103 10.16 8.12 -7.16
N LEU A 104 9.55 6.96 -7.39
CA LEU A 104 9.31 6.39 -8.72
C LEU A 104 7.95 6.79 -9.31
N TYR A 105 6.95 6.98 -8.44
CA TYR A 105 5.57 7.30 -8.79
C TYR A 105 5.15 8.59 -8.07
N PRO A 106 5.76 9.74 -8.39
CA PRO A 106 5.43 11.00 -7.75
C PRO A 106 3.93 11.28 -7.90
N LEU A 107 3.33 11.90 -6.89
CA LEU A 107 2.00 12.47 -7.09
C LEU A 107 2.16 13.58 -8.13
N ASP A 108 1.36 13.55 -9.19
CA ASP A 108 1.25 14.71 -10.08
C ASP A 108 0.94 15.92 -9.20
N SER A 109 1.85 16.88 -9.16
CA SER A 109 1.57 18.17 -8.56
C SER A 109 0.46 18.80 -9.41
N HIS A 110 -0.78 18.70 -8.95
CA HIS A 110 -1.94 19.23 -9.65
C HIS A 110 -1.69 20.66 -10.15
N GLU A 111 -2.22 20.93 -11.34
CA GLU A 111 -2.75 22.22 -11.75
C GLU A 111 -1.80 23.43 -11.69
N LYS A 112 -1.40 23.90 -12.87
CA LYS A 112 -1.25 25.35 -13.08
C LYS A 112 -2.58 26.01 -12.76
N SER A 113 -2.75 26.38 -11.50
CA SER A 113 -3.68 27.39 -11.04
C SER A 113 -3.52 28.65 -11.90
N GLY A 114 -4.55 29.00 -12.66
CA GLY A 114 -4.84 30.37 -13.07
C GLY A 114 -3.92 31.03 -14.11
N GLU A 115 -4.19 30.81 -15.39
CA GLU A 115 -4.24 31.91 -16.36
C GLU A 115 -5.70 32.08 -16.80
N MET A 116 -6.55 32.50 -15.86
CA MET A 116 -7.74 33.26 -16.19
C MET A 116 -7.32 34.74 -16.24
N SER A 117 -6.53 35.07 -17.25
CA SER A 117 -6.12 36.44 -17.55
C SER A 117 -7.17 37.06 -18.47
N GLY A 118 -8.16 37.70 -17.84
CA GLY A 118 -8.80 38.89 -18.39
C GLY A 118 -9.71 38.72 -19.61
N LEU A 119 -10.98 38.46 -19.34
CA LEU A 119 -12.03 39.17 -20.09
C LEU A 119 -12.02 40.65 -19.67
N SER A 120 -12.44 41.51 -20.61
CA SER A 120 -12.61 42.97 -20.54
C SER A 120 -11.34 43.77 -20.92
N SER A 121 -11.32 44.67 -21.90
CA SER A 121 -12.43 45.40 -22.54
C SER A 121 -11.89 46.33 -23.65
N SER A 122 -12.75 46.56 -24.65
CA SER A 122 -12.97 47.84 -25.37
C SER A 122 -11.93 48.35 -26.38
N GLY A 123 -12.41 48.55 -27.62
CA GLY A 123 -11.75 49.30 -28.69
C GLY A 123 -12.36 49.01 -30.04
#